data_AF-A0A2A5IMQ7-F1
#
_entry.id   AF-A0A2A5IMQ7-F1
#
_cell.length_a   1.000
_cell.length_b   1.000
_cell.length_c   1.000
_cell.angle_alpha   90.00
_cell.angle_beta   90.00
_cell.angle_gamma   90.00
#
_symmetry.space_group_name_H-M   'P 1'
#
loop_
_entity.id
_entity.type
_entity.pdbx_description
1 polymer ?
#
loop_
_entity_poly.entity_id
_entity_poly.type
_entity_poly.pdbx_seq_one_letter_code
_entity_poly.pdbx_strand_id
1 'polypeptide(L)'
;MEIRAAVFDIKVTCNAYEGFNKESASEQREALEVLGNTIKGDLLKNGVDDVKIKGYFTEQLESDKRDMKFFEVNEPYSALIKARTKEKAMQIYTDTVADDDGNLSNEITEVTDLFSAICHSRTVDHDGKQLSANEVFEQLTNDEEMLLSMDRSLQ
;
A
#
# COMPACT_ATOMS: atom_id res chain seq x y z
N MET A 1 -45.52 -1.68 0.06
CA MET A 1 -44.64 -0.67 0.67
C MET A 1 -43.95 0.03 -0.49
N GLU A 2 -44.36 1.26 -0.82
CA GLU A 2 -43.71 2.03 -1.89
C GLU A 2 -42.39 2.58 -1.37
N ILE A 3 -41.30 2.29 -2.06
CA ILE A 3 -40.00 2.91 -1.79
C ILE A 3 -40.13 4.38 -2.18
N ARG A 4 -40.12 5.28 -1.19
CA ARG A 4 -40.25 6.74 -1.43
C ARG A 4 -38.95 7.39 -1.86
N ALA A 5 -37.82 6.79 -1.48
CA ALA A 5 -36.48 7.14 -1.93
C ALA A 5 -35.52 6.01 -1.52
N ALA A 6 -34.55 5.70 -2.38
CA ALA A 6 -33.42 4.85 -2.05
C ALA A 6 -32.14 5.57 -2.47
N VAL A 7 -31.23 5.74 -1.52
CA VAL A 7 -29.94 6.40 -1.74
C VAL A 7 -28.88 5.31 -1.71
N PHE A 8 -28.11 5.19 -2.78
CA PHE A 8 -27.00 4.25 -2.88
C PHE A 8 -25.75 5.00 -3.32
N ASP A 9 -24.67 4.81 -2.58
CA ASP A 9 -23.35 5.31 -2.98
C ASP A 9 -22.63 4.23 -3.80
N ILE A 10 -22.29 4.56 -5.04
CA ILE A 10 -21.57 3.66 -5.95
C ILE A 10 -20.15 4.19 -6.11
N LYS A 11 -19.16 3.41 -5.67
CA LYS A 11 -17.74 3.69 -5.94
C LYS A 11 -17.28 2.81 -7.11
N VAL A 12 -16.84 3.45 -8.19
CA VAL A 12 -16.30 2.77 -9.37
C VAL A 12 -14.82 3.13 -9.51
N THR A 13 -13.97 2.12 -9.61
CA THR A 13 -12.55 2.29 -9.95
C THR A 13 -12.35 1.89 -11.40
N CYS A 14 -11.96 2.85 -12.24
CA CYS A 14 -11.61 2.58 -13.64
C CYS A 14 -10.08 2.55 -13.75
N ASN A 15 -9.54 1.46 -14.29
CA ASN A 15 -8.11 1.40 -14.59
C ASN A 15 -7.83 1.93 -16.00
N ALA A 16 -6.82 2.79 -16.14
CA ALA A 16 -6.30 3.20 -17.43
C ALA A 16 -5.96 1.98 -18.31
N TYR A 17 -6.37 2.02 -19.57
CA TYR A 17 -5.91 1.06 -20.56
C TYR A 17 -4.47 1.39 -21.00
N GLU A 18 -3.77 0.42 -21.57
CA GLU A 18 -2.40 0.58 -22.06
C GLU A 18 -2.34 1.69 -23.14
N GLY A 19 -1.82 2.87 -22.77
CA GLY A 19 -1.75 4.05 -23.64
C GLY A 19 -2.44 5.30 -23.11
N PHE A 20 -3.42 5.17 -22.20
CA PHE A 20 -4.13 6.31 -21.62
C PHE A 20 -3.19 7.27 -20.86
N ASN A 21 -2.14 6.74 -20.21
CA ASN A 21 -1.10 7.54 -19.53
C ASN A 21 -0.17 8.30 -20.49
N LYS A 22 -0.27 8.08 -21.81
CA LYS A 22 0.46 8.85 -22.83
C LYS A 22 -0.34 10.04 -23.36
N GLU A 23 -1.63 10.10 -23.06
CA GLU A 23 -2.51 11.22 -23.38
C GLU A 23 -2.25 12.39 -22.42
N SER A 24 -2.53 13.61 -22.88
CA SER A 24 -2.43 14.79 -22.02
C SER A 24 -3.49 14.76 -20.91
N ALA A 25 -3.20 15.40 -19.78
CA ALA A 25 -4.17 15.53 -18.68
C ALA A 25 -5.50 16.18 -19.10
N SER A 26 -5.50 16.98 -20.19
CA SER A 26 -6.72 17.57 -20.76
C SER A 26 -7.58 16.53 -21.47
N GLU A 27 -6.97 15.66 -22.29
CA GLU A 27 -7.66 14.59 -23.01
C GLU A 27 -8.26 13.56 -22.04
N GLN A 28 -7.51 13.23 -20.99
CA GLN A 28 -8.00 12.35 -19.92
C GLN A 28 -9.21 12.96 -19.18
N ARG A 29 -9.19 14.27 -18.89
CA ARG A 29 -10.32 15.04 -18.32
C ARG A 29 -11.56 14.96 -19.17
N GLU A 30 -11.42 15.24 -20.46
CA GLU A 30 -12.52 15.17 -21.41
C GLU A 30 -13.12 13.76 -21.47
N ALA A 31 -12.29 12.72 -21.51
CA ALA A 31 -12.75 11.34 -21.51
C ALA A 31 -13.58 10.98 -20.25
N LEU A 32 -13.15 11.38 -19.05
CA LEU A 32 -13.91 11.13 -17.83
C LEU A 32 -15.21 11.95 -17.76
N GLU A 33 -15.22 13.19 -18.24
CA GLU A 33 -16.44 13.98 -18.32
C GLU A 33 -17.47 13.34 -19.26
N VAL A 34 -17.04 12.85 -20.42
CA VAL A 34 -17.89 12.12 -21.38
C VAL A 34 -18.46 10.86 -20.74
N LEU A 35 -17.63 10.07 -20.05
CA LEU A 35 -18.06 8.87 -19.34
C LEU A 35 -19.10 9.19 -18.26
N GLY A 36 -18.82 10.20 -17.41
CA GLY A 36 -19.73 10.64 -16.36
C GLY A 36 -21.07 11.08 -16.93
N ASN A 37 -21.08 11.87 -18.00
CA ASN A 37 -22.31 12.31 -18.66
C ASN A 37 -23.10 11.15 -19.28
N THR A 38 -22.41 10.15 -19.84
CA THR A 38 -23.05 8.96 -20.42
C THR A 38 -23.77 8.15 -19.34
N ILE A 39 -23.08 7.85 -18.24
CA ILE A 39 -23.66 7.12 -17.11
C ILE A 39 -24.85 7.88 -16.51
N LYS A 40 -24.71 9.21 -16.33
CA LYS A 40 -25.80 10.05 -15.84
C LYS A 40 -27.03 9.95 -16.74
N GLY A 41 -26.83 10.02 -18.05
CA GLY A 41 -27.91 9.92 -19.03
C GLY A 41 -28.64 8.58 -18.95
N ASP A 42 -27.91 7.48 -18.81
CA ASP A 42 -28.52 6.15 -18.74
C ASP A 42 -29.26 5.91 -17.42
N LEU A 43 -28.76 6.42 -16.30
CA LEU A 43 -29.46 6.35 -15.02
C LEU A 43 -30.78 7.14 -15.04
N LEU A 44 -30.77 8.35 -15.61
CA LEU A 44 -31.99 9.16 -15.78
C LEU A 44 -33.04 8.45 -16.64
N LYS A 45 -32.62 7.80 -17.74
CA LYS A 45 -33.54 7.01 -18.59
C LYS A 45 -34.16 5.82 -17.87
N ASN A 46 -33.47 5.26 -16.88
CA ASN A 46 -33.93 4.11 -16.10
C ASN A 46 -34.74 4.52 -14.85
N GLY A 47 -35.19 5.77 -14.77
CA GLY A 47 -36.10 6.24 -13.71
C GLY A 47 -35.40 6.63 -12.40
N VAL A 48 -34.08 6.88 -12.43
CA VAL A 48 -33.36 7.46 -11.30
C VAL A 48 -33.43 8.98 -11.38
N ASP A 49 -34.06 9.62 -10.40
CA ASP A 49 -34.10 11.07 -10.28
C ASP A 49 -32.89 11.61 -9.48
N ASP A 50 -32.41 12.82 -9.81
CA ASP A 50 -31.31 13.56 -9.13
C ASP A 50 -29.93 12.84 -9.08
N VAL A 51 -29.43 12.39 -10.23
CA VAL A 51 -28.10 11.76 -10.34
C VAL A 51 -26.97 12.80 -10.24
N LYS A 52 -26.11 12.65 -9.22
CA LYS A 52 -24.87 13.42 -9.04
C LYS A 52 -23.66 12.48 -9.14
N ILE A 53 -22.85 12.66 -10.18
CA ILE A 53 -21.60 11.93 -10.36
C ILE A 53 -20.45 12.87 -10.02
N LYS A 54 -19.56 12.44 -9.13
CA LYS A 54 -18.29 13.12 -8.85
C LYS A 54 -17.16 12.22 -9.34
N GLY A 55 -16.48 12.64 -10.41
CA GLY A 55 -15.23 12.05 -10.84
C GLY A 55 -14.07 12.80 -10.21
N TYR A 56 -13.11 12.09 -9.64
CA TYR A 56 -11.84 12.67 -9.23
C TYR A 56 -10.73 11.95 -10.01
N PHE A 57 -9.84 12.72 -10.61
CA PHE A 57 -8.54 12.21 -11.00
C PHE A 57 -7.75 12.03 -9.72
N THR A 58 -7.73 10.82 -9.21
CA THR A 58 -6.52 10.37 -8.56
C THR A 58 -5.59 10.01 -9.71
N GLU A 59 -4.41 10.62 -9.80
CA GLU A 59 -3.29 9.94 -10.46
C GLU A 59 -3.37 8.50 -9.95
N GLN A 60 -3.61 7.54 -10.84
CA GLN A 60 -3.71 6.17 -10.40
C GLN A 60 -2.43 5.86 -9.65
N LEU A 61 -2.59 5.66 -8.35
CA LEU A 61 -1.81 4.73 -7.58
C LEU A 61 -0.30 5.03 -7.65
N GLU A 62 0.16 5.73 -6.62
CA GLU A 62 1.32 5.24 -5.86
C GLU A 62 1.10 3.79 -5.31
N SER A 63 0.23 2.96 -5.90
CA SER A 63 0.10 1.53 -5.62
C SER A 63 0.71 0.64 -6.70
N ASP A 64 1.37 1.21 -7.71
CA ASP A 64 2.44 0.50 -8.44
C ASP A 64 3.84 0.92 -7.96
N LYS A 65 3.93 1.84 -6.99
CA LYS A 65 4.84 1.63 -5.86
C LYS A 65 4.25 0.42 -5.15
N ARG A 66 4.62 -0.81 -5.56
CA ARG A 66 4.24 -2.07 -4.86
C ARG A 66 4.10 -1.76 -3.37
N ASP A 67 2.88 -1.86 -2.82
CA ASP A 67 2.57 -1.42 -1.46
C ASP A 67 3.70 -1.87 -0.53
N MET A 68 4.27 -0.92 0.20
CA MET A 68 5.33 -1.24 1.14
C MET A 68 4.76 -2.24 2.15
N LYS A 69 5.35 -3.42 2.20
CA LYS A 69 4.97 -4.50 3.11
C LYS A 69 6.01 -4.64 4.20
N PHE A 70 5.63 -5.37 5.23
CA PHE A 70 6.50 -5.69 6.33
C PHE A 70 6.62 -7.20 6.45
N PHE A 71 7.82 -7.67 6.73
CA PHE A 71 8.14 -9.08 6.83
C PHE A 71 8.89 -9.34 8.12
N GLU A 72 8.50 -10.42 8.80
CA GLU A 72 9.18 -10.94 9.97
C GLU A 72 9.87 -12.25 9.62
N VAL A 73 11.09 -12.41 10.14
CA VAL A 73 11.82 -13.67 10.21
C VAL A 73 12.11 -13.92 11.68
N ASN A 74 12.01 -15.16 12.15
CA ASN A 74 12.27 -15.53 13.54
C ASN A 74 13.51 -16.43 13.71
N GLU A 75 13.92 -17.12 12.65
CA GLU A 75 15.03 -18.07 12.63
C GLU A 75 15.96 -17.75 11.44
N PRO A 76 17.29 -17.96 11.57
CA PRO A 76 18.03 -18.20 12.81
C PRO A 76 18.08 -16.97 13.73
N TYR A 77 17.84 -15.77 13.18
CA TYR A 77 17.79 -14.53 13.94
C TYR A 77 16.56 -13.73 13.59
N SER A 78 15.93 -13.14 14.62
CA SER A 78 14.75 -12.32 14.43
C SER A 78 15.06 -11.07 13.63
N ALA A 79 14.22 -10.73 12.65
CA ALA A 79 14.34 -9.49 11.88
C ALA A 79 12.97 -8.97 11.45
N LEU A 80 12.83 -7.64 11.44
CA LEU A 80 11.70 -6.93 10.86
C LEU A 80 12.19 -6.13 9.66
N ILE A 81 11.61 -6.41 8.49
CA ILE A 81 12.07 -5.88 7.21
C ILE A 81 10.92 -5.17 6.52
N LYS A 82 11.19 -3.97 6.02
CA LYS A 82 10.28 -3.20 5.19
C LYS A 82 10.67 -3.36 3.73
N ALA A 83 9.81 -3.95 2.91
CA ALA A 83 10.11 -4.22 1.51
C ALA A 83 8.85 -4.32 0.66
N ARG A 84 8.99 -4.17 -0.66
CA ARG A 84 7.87 -4.22 -1.60
C ARG A 84 7.45 -5.63 -1.99
N THR A 85 8.34 -6.61 -1.86
CA THR A 85 8.03 -8.03 -2.06
C THR A 85 8.78 -8.92 -1.09
N LYS A 86 8.29 -10.16 -0.96
CA LYS A 86 8.93 -11.21 -0.17
C LYS A 86 10.36 -11.48 -0.63
N GLU A 87 10.62 -11.51 -1.94
CA GLU A 87 11.96 -11.74 -2.50
C GLU A 87 12.92 -10.59 -2.12
N LYS A 88 12.42 -9.35 -2.10
CA LYS A 88 13.21 -8.20 -1.65
C LYS A 88 13.50 -8.25 -0.16
N ALA A 89 12.52 -8.68 0.64
CA ALA A 89 12.72 -8.87 2.06
C ALA A 89 13.75 -9.98 2.35
N MET A 90 13.67 -11.11 1.62
CA MET A 90 14.66 -12.19 1.70
C MET A 90 16.06 -11.68 1.33
N GLN A 91 16.18 -10.90 0.26
CA GLN A 91 17.46 -10.31 -0.14
C GLN A 91 18.04 -9.42 0.97
N ILE A 92 17.23 -8.54 1.57
CA ILE A 92 17.68 -7.68 2.68
C ILE A 92 18.13 -8.54 3.87
N TYR A 93 17.38 -9.59 4.20
CA TYR A 93 17.74 -10.51 5.28
C TYR A 93 19.09 -11.17 5.03
N THR A 94 19.32 -11.72 3.84
CA THR A 94 20.58 -12.39 3.50
C THR A 94 21.77 -11.45 3.41
N ASP A 95 21.54 -10.21 2.98
CA ASP A 95 22.61 -9.22 2.85
C ASP A 95 23.04 -8.62 4.20
N THR A 96 22.17 -8.66 5.23
CA THR A 96 22.38 -7.90 6.47
C THR A 96 22.26 -8.70 7.77
N VAL A 97 21.56 -9.83 7.79
CA VAL A 97 21.23 -10.59 9.00
C VAL A 97 21.91 -11.96 9.01
N ALA A 98 21.56 -12.86 8.08
CA ALA A 98 22.11 -14.21 8.03
C ALA A 98 21.91 -14.89 6.66
N ASP A 99 22.80 -15.84 6.35
CA ASP A 99 22.70 -16.66 5.14
C ASP A 99 21.41 -17.50 5.09
N ASP A 100 20.87 -17.72 3.89
CA ASP A 100 19.72 -18.62 3.66
C ASP A 100 20.20 -20.09 3.59
N ASP A 101 19.70 -20.93 4.50
CA ASP A 101 19.97 -22.38 4.53
C ASP A 101 19.08 -23.18 3.56
N GLY A 102 18.23 -22.48 2.81
CA GLY A 102 17.22 -23.02 1.90
C GLY A 102 15.80 -22.96 2.45
N ASN A 103 15.60 -22.60 3.72
CA ASN A 103 14.28 -22.52 4.35
C ASN A 103 13.74 -21.11 4.53
N LEU A 104 14.53 -20.06 4.27
CA LEU A 104 14.12 -18.67 4.52
C LEU A 104 12.79 -18.32 3.86
N SER A 105 12.53 -18.84 2.65
CA SER A 105 11.25 -18.63 1.96
C SER A 105 10.02 -19.13 2.73
N ASN A 106 10.16 -20.11 3.62
CA ASN A 106 9.08 -20.61 4.47
C ASN A 106 9.01 -19.89 5.82
N GLU A 107 10.14 -19.35 6.27
CA GLU A 107 10.29 -18.70 7.58
C GLU A 107 9.92 -17.22 7.54
N ILE A 108 10.13 -16.57 6.40
CA ILE A 108 9.76 -15.17 6.19
C ILE A 108 8.26 -15.00 5.95
N THR A 109 7.62 -14.26 6.86
CA THR A 109 6.17 -14.09 6.91
C THR A 109 5.80 -12.62 6.79
N GLU A 110 4.83 -12.30 5.93
CA GLU A 110 4.28 -10.95 5.83
C GLU A 110 3.46 -10.63 7.09
N VAL A 111 3.71 -9.46 7.67
CA VAL A 111 3.04 -8.97 8.88
C VAL A 111 2.36 -7.63 8.62
N THR A 112 1.42 -7.27 9.50
CA THR A 112 0.63 -6.04 9.35
C THR A 112 1.44 -4.77 9.70
N ASP A 113 1.03 -3.63 9.17
CA ASP A 113 1.61 -2.32 9.50
C ASP A 113 1.57 -2.03 11.00
N LEU A 114 0.44 -2.35 11.66
CA LEU A 114 0.27 -2.12 13.09
C LEU A 114 1.22 -2.98 13.93
N PHE A 115 1.37 -4.25 13.56
CA PHE A 115 2.34 -5.15 14.20
C PHE A 115 3.76 -4.59 14.07
N SER A 116 4.12 -4.18 12.86
CA SER A 116 5.44 -3.63 12.54
C SER A 116 5.73 -2.34 13.29
N ALA A 117 4.74 -1.44 13.42
CA ALA A 117 4.87 -0.22 14.20
C ALA A 117 5.09 -0.50 15.69
N ILE A 118 4.37 -1.46 16.25
CA ILE A 118 4.53 -1.86 17.66
C ILE A 118 5.92 -2.45 17.90
N CYS A 119 6.37 -3.38 17.04
CA CYS A 119 7.68 -4.02 17.17
C CYS A 119 8.81 -2.99 16.99
N HIS A 120 8.78 -2.23 15.90
CA HIS A 120 9.83 -1.24 15.60
C HIS A 120 9.93 -0.15 16.65
N SER A 121 8.80 0.28 17.22
CA SER A 121 8.82 1.28 18.30
C SER A 121 9.59 0.82 19.53
N ARG A 122 9.78 -0.48 19.75
CA ARG A 122 10.48 -1.05 20.91
C ARG A 122 11.95 -1.34 20.63
N THR A 123 12.39 -1.17 19.39
CA THR A 123 13.80 -1.34 19.01
C THR A 123 14.65 -0.29 19.71
N VAL A 124 15.81 -0.71 20.20
CA VAL A 124 16.83 0.17 20.76
C VAL A 124 18.05 0.13 19.85
N ASP A 125 18.76 1.26 19.76
CA ASP A 125 20.06 1.31 19.11
C ASP A 125 21.17 0.74 20.01
N HIS A 126 22.42 0.76 19.53
CA HIS A 126 23.59 0.28 20.27
C HIS A 126 23.79 1.00 21.62
N ASP A 127 23.34 2.25 21.74
CA ASP A 127 23.42 3.04 22.97
C ASP A 127 22.24 2.75 23.91
N GLY A 128 21.36 1.82 23.56
CA GLY A 128 20.16 1.46 24.32
C GLY A 128 19.06 2.51 24.24
N LYS A 129 19.16 3.46 23.30
CA LYS A 129 18.17 4.51 23.11
C LYS A 129 17.07 4.00 22.19
N GLN A 130 15.84 4.17 22.63
CA GLN A 130 14.65 3.86 21.86
C GLN A 130 14.35 4.99 20.86
N LEU A 131 13.90 4.63 19.66
CA LEU A 131 13.43 5.60 18.68
C LEU A 131 12.21 6.37 19.21
N SER A 132 12.14 7.65 18.89
CA SER A 132 10.93 8.44 19.11
C SER A 132 9.81 7.98 18.16
N ALA A 133 8.56 8.26 18.54
CA ALA A 133 7.41 7.93 17.70
C ALA A 133 7.48 8.58 16.30
N ASN A 134 8.08 9.77 16.18
CA ASN A 134 8.26 10.43 14.89
C ASN A 134 9.29 9.71 14.02
N GLU A 135 10.43 9.29 14.60
CA GLU A 135 11.46 8.53 13.86
C GLU A 135 10.91 7.18 13.38
N VAL A 136 10.13 6.49 14.21
CA VAL A 136 9.43 5.25 13.84
C VAL A 136 8.48 5.52 12.67
N PHE A 137 7.67 6.57 12.77
CA PHE A 137 6.72 6.92 11.71
C PHE A 137 7.43 7.26 10.40
N GLU A 138 8.49 8.07 10.43
CA GLU A 138 9.29 8.43 9.26
C GLU A 138 9.92 7.18 8.61
N GLN A 139 10.46 6.26 9.41
CA GLN A 139 11.06 5.03 8.89
C GLN A 139 10.03 4.07 8.30
N LEU A 140 8.84 3.97 8.88
CA LEU A 140 7.78 3.10 8.36
C LEU A 140 7.15 3.66 7.07
N THR A 141 7.05 4.99 6.95
CA THR A 141 6.31 5.64 5.85
C THR A 141 7.19 6.13 4.70
N ASN A 142 8.52 6.16 4.84
CA ASN A 142 9.39 6.50 3.73
C ASN A 142 9.38 5.42 2.63
N ASP A 143 9.87 5.79 1.44
CA ASP A 143 9.85 4.95 0.24
C ASP A 143 10.97 3.91 0.13
N GLU A 144 11.92 3.92 1.06
CA GLU A 144 13.12 3.07 1.04
C GLU A 144 12.82 1.67 1.59
N GLU A 145 13.32 0.62 0.94
CA GLU A 145 13.29 -0.74 1.49
C GLU A 145 14.46 -0.90 2.46
N MET A 146 14.21 -1.35 3.69
CA MET A 146 15.24 -1.38 4.73
C MET A 146 14.95 -2.40 5.85
N LEU A 147 16.03 -2.80 6.53
CA LEU A 147 15.96 -3.50 7.80
C LEU A 147 15.54 -2.50 8.89
N LEU A 148 14.42 -2.77 9.57
CA LEU A 148 13.90 -1.94 10.65
C LEU A 148 14.47 -2.37 12.01
N SER A 149 14.57 -3.68 12.23
CA SER A 149 15.16 -4.23 13.44
C SER A 149 15.72 -5.63 13.17
N MET A 150 16.73 -6.02 13.95
CA MET A 150 17.25 -7.39 13.98
C MET A 150 17.54 -7.79 15.42
N ASP A 151 17.79 -9.08 15.62
CA ASP A 151 18.15 -9.66 16.90
C ASP A 151 19.26 -8.84 17.58
N ARG A 152 19.04 -8.53 18.86
CA ARG A 152 19.97 -7.73 19.65
C ARG A 152 21.35 -8.39 19.77
N SER A 153 21.43 -9.71 19.66
CA SER A 153 22.71 -10.42 19.66
C SER A 153 23.59 -10.11 18.45
N LEU A 154 23.02 -9.55 17.38
CA LEU A 154 23.72 -9.12 16.17
C LEU A 154 24.05 -7.63 16.14
N GLN A 155 23.58 -6.86 17.13
CA GLN A 155 23.85 -5.42 17.30
C GLN A 155 25.10 -5.19 18.14
#